data_AF-A0A7J3I2K8-F1
#
_entry.id   AF-A0A7J3I2K8-F1
#
_cell.length_a   1.000
_cell.length_b   1.000
_cell.length_c   1.000
_cell.angle_alpha   90.00
_cell.angle_beta   90.00
_cell.angle_gamma   90.00
#
_symmetry.space_group_name_H-M   'P 1'
#
loop_
_entity.id
_entity.type
_entity.pdbx_description
1 polymer ?
#
loop_
_entity_poly.entity_id
_entity_poly.type
_entity_poly.pdbx_seq_one_letter_code
_entity_poly.pdbx_strand_id
1 'polypeptide(L)' 'MTMSLIRDAIKHTREINVDKELKVGEAKIAVIGTGGAGNNTVDRLMHLGVIGAECIAVNTDKQHLD' A
#
# COMPACT_ATOMS: atom_id res chain seq x y z
N MET A 1 45.77 0.53 -21.13
CA MET A 1 45.64 0.63 -19.65
C MET A 1 44.55 1.60 -19.21
N THR A 2 44.40 2.79 -19.78
CA THR A 2 43.39 3.79 -19.36
C THR A 2 41.93 3.37 -19.56
N MET A 3 41.64 2.49 -20.53
CA MET A 3 40.27 2.02 -20.78
C MET A 3 39.76 0.97 -19.77
N SER A 4 40.63 0.33 -18.97
CA SER A 4 40.17 -0.62 -17.93
C SER A 4 39.69 0.14 -16.69
N LEU A 5 40.45 1.12 -16.23
CA LEU A 5 40.09 1.98 -15.09
C LEU A 5 38.74 2.68 -15.27
N ILE A 6 38.48 3.24 -16.46
CA ILE A 6 37.21 3.91 -16.77
C ILE A 6 36.05 2.90 -16.79
N ARG A 7 36.26 1.70 -17.35
CA ARG A 7 35.24 0.64 -17.36
C ARG A 7 34.91 0.14 -15.96
N ASP A 8 35.93 -0.10 -15.14
CA ASP A 8 35.76 -0.63 -13.79
C ASP A 8 35.06 0.40 -12.89
N ALA A 9 35.41 1.69 -13.02
CA ALA A 9 34.73 2.78 -12.32
C ALA A 9 33.25 2.90 -12.72
N ILE A 10 32.92 2.86 -14.02
CA ILE A 10 31.53 2.92 -14.50
C ILE A 10 30.72 1.70 -14.01
N LYS A 11 31.35 0.52 -13.94
CA LYS A 11 30.70 -0.71 -13.47
C LYS A 11 30.35 -0.62 -11.99
N HIS A 12 31.26 -0.10 -11.17
CA HIS A 12 31.04 0.07 -9.73
C HIS A 12 30.07 1.21 -9.39
N THR A 13 30.03 2.29 -10.19
CA THR A 13 29.02 3.36 -10.05
C THR A 13 27.60 2.85 -10.30
N ARG A 14 27.40 1.87 -11.19
CA ARG A 14 26.09 1.24 -11.42
C ARG A 14 25.66 0.34 -10.26
N GLU A 15 26.57 -0.38 -9.61
CA GLU A 15 26.23 -1.28 -8.50
C GLU A 15 25.81 -0.51 -7.23
N ILE A 16 26.36 0.70 -7.01
CA ILE A 16 26.10 1.47 -5.78
C ILE A 16 24.76 2.24 -5.82
N ASN A 17 24.19 2.50 -7.01
CA ASN A 17 23.03 3.38 -7.17
C ASN A 17 21.71 2.70 -7.56
N VAL A 18 21.66 1.38 -7.75
CA VAL A 18 20.44 0.73 -8.30
C VAL A 18 19.55 0.08 -7.25
N ASP A 19 20.07 -0.37 -6.09
CA ASP A 19 19.28 -1.27 -5.22
C ASP A 19 19.06 -0.79 -3.77
N LYS A 20 19.33 0.47 -3.45
CA LYS A 20 18.86 1.07 -2.19
C LYS A 20 17.57 1.87 -2.39
N GLU A 21 16.70 1.37 -3.24
CA GLU A 21 15.29 1.64 -3.10
C GLU A 21 14.88 0.98 -1.77
N LEU A 22 14.67 1.79 -0.71
CA LEU A 22 13.99 1.33 0.49
C LEU A 22 12.63 0.80 0.02
N LYS A 23 12.53 -0.52 -0.20
CA LYS A 23 11.27 -1.21 -0.38
C LYS A 23 10.53 -1.14 0.95
N VAL A 24 9.95 0.02 1.24
CA VAL A 24 8.87 0.13 2.21
C VAL A 24 7.81 -0.81 1.65
N GLY A 25 7.62 -1.95 2.31
CA GLY A 25 6.67 -2.96 1.84
C GLY A 25 5.27 -2.36 1.68
N GLU A 26 4.43 -3.00 0.87
CA GLU A 26 3.04 -2.57 0.73
C GLU A 26 2.33 -2.66 2.09
N ALA A 27 1.81 -1.52 2.57
CA ALA A 27 1.05 -1.48 3.80
C ALA A 27 -0.29 -2.18 3.60
N LYS A 28 -0.58 -3.18 4.42
CA LYS A 28 -1.91 -3.80 4.48
C LYS A 28 -2.82 -2.91 5.32
N ILE A 29 -3.78 -2.25 4.68
CA ILE A 29 -4.69 -1.30 5.33
C ILE A 29 -6.06 -1.94 5.49
N ALA A 30 -6.63 -1.84 6.69
CA ALA A 30 -8.00 -2.23 6.98
C ALA A 30 -8.77 -1.03 7.56
N VAL A 31 -10.01 -0.84 7.11
CA VAL A 31 -10.95 0.18 7.60
C VAL A 31 -12.12 -0.53 8.25
N ILE A 32 -12.34 -0.27 9.54
CA ILE A 32 -13.39 -0.95 10.32
C ILE A 32 -14.45 0.08 10.72
N GLY A 33 -15.63 -0.03 10.13
CA GLY A 33 -16.80 0.76 10.51
C GLY A 33 -17.60 0.03 11.59
N THR A 34 -17.82 0.68 12.73
CA THR A 34 -18.61 0.10 13.83
C THR A 34 -19.96 0.80 14.01
N GLY A 35 -21.02 0.02 14.23
CA GLY A 35 -22.38 0.54 14.38
C GLY A 35 -22.96 1.13 13.09
N GLY A 36 -24.17 1.70 13.16
CA GLY A 36 -24.89 2.11 11.94
C GLY A 36 -24.21 3.24 11.16
N ALA A 37 -23.66 4.24 11.84
CA ALA A 37 -22.91 5.31 11.17
C ALA A 37 -21.60 4.79 10.54
N GLY A 38 -20.95 3.82 11.19
CA GLY A 38 -19.77 3.15 10.67
C GLY A 38 -20.07 2.37 9.40
N ASN A 39 -21.14 1.56 9.39
CA ASN A 39 -21.59 0.81 8.22
C ASN A 39 -21.86 1.75 7.03
N ASN A 40 -22.61 2.84 7.24
CA ASN A 40 -22.89 3.82 6.18
C ASN A 40 -21.60 4.45 5.61
N THR A 41 -20.60 4.69 6.46
CA THR A 41 -19.31 5.24 6.04
C THR A 41 -18.52 4.21 5.22
N VAL A 42 -18.49 2.95 5.67
CA VAL A 42 -17.88 1.83 4.93
C VAL A 42 -18.54 1.64 3.57
N ASP A 43 -19.87 1.63 3.51
CA ASP A 43 -20.62 1.56 2.25
C ASP A 43 -20.28 2.72 1.33
N ARG A 44 -20.15 3.94 1.87
CA ARG A 44 -19.76 5.12 1.09
C ARG A 44 -18.35 4.96 0.51
N LEU A 45 -17.40 4.47 1.30
CA LEU A 45 -16.02 4.23 0.85
C LEU A 45 -15.97 3.18 -0.26
N MET A 46 -16.75 2.10 -0.14
CA MET A 46 -16.87 1.07 -1.18
C MET A 46 -17.49 1.63 -2.47
N HIS A 47 -18.57 2.42 -2.37
CA HIS A 47 -19.20 3.05 -3.53
C HIS A 47 -18.32 4.09 -4.23
N LEU A 48 -17.46 4.79 -3.47
CA LEU A 48 -16.49 5.73 -4.04
C LEU A 48 -15.29 5.03 -4.71
N GLY A 49 -15.16 3.71 -4.54
CA GLY A 49 -14.09 2.92 -5.16
C GLY A 49 -12.72 3.16 -4.53
N VAL A 50 -12.65 3.36 -3.21
CA VAL A 50 -11.37 3.48 -2.50
C VAL A 50 -10.57 2.19 -2.68
N ILE A 51 -9.37 2.31 -3.26
CA ILE A 51 -8.44 1.19 -3.50
C ILE A 51 -7.36 1.13 -2.41
N GLY A 52 -6.84 -0.07 -2.17
CA GLY A 52 -5.72 -0.28 -1.24
C GLY A 52 -6.10 -0.40 0.24
N ALA A 53 -7.40 -0.43 0.55
CA ALA A 53 -7.89 -0.72 1.90
C ALA A 53 -9.01 -1.77 1.87
N GLU A 54 -8.91 -2.76 2.76
CA GLU A 54 -9.99 -3.70 3.03
C GLU A 54 -11.02 -3.04 3.95
N CYS A 55 -12.30 -3.02 3.56
CA CYS A 55 -13.36 -2.42 4.36
C CYS A 55 -14.17 -3.49 5.09
N ILE A 56 -14.37 -3.32 6.40
CA ILE A 56 -15.08 -4.25 7.28
C ILE A 56 -16.15 -3.50 8.05
N ALA A 57 -17.39 -4.01 8.01
CA ALA A 57 -18.52 -3.48 8.78
C ALA A 57 -18.79 -4.39 10.00
N VAL A 58 -18.94 -3.80 11.18
CA VAL A 58 -19.21 -4.50 12.44
C VAL A 58 -20.39 -3.84 13.14
N ASN A 59 -21.45 -4.59 13.37
CA ASN A 59 -22.64 -4.08 14.04
C ASN A 59 -23.32 -5.19 14.86
N THR A 60 -23.99 -4.81 15.95
CA THR A 60 -24.89 -5.72 16.67
C THR A 60 -26.28 -5.74 16.03
N ASP A 61 -26.64 -4.69 15.29
CA ASP A 61 -27.84 -4.66 14.48
C ASP A 61 -27.65 -5.51 13.22
N LYS A 62 -28.26 -6.70 13.24
CA LYS A 62 -28.25 -7.63 12.10
C LYS A 62 -28.96 -7.06 10.88
N GLN A 63 -30.05 -6.30 11.06
CA GLN A 63 -30.85 -5.80 9.94
C GLN A 63 -30.11 -4.76 9.11
N HIS A 64 -29.10 -4.10 9.70
CA HIS A 64 -28.22 -3.17 9.00
C HIS A 64 -26.97 -3.84 8.41
N LEU A 65 -26.71 -5.12 8.74
CA LEU A 65 -25.64 -5.90 8.12
C LEU A 65 -26.15 -6.81 6.99
N ASP A 66 -27.41 -7.24 7.08
CA ASP A 66 -28.12 -7.98 6.02
C ASP A 66 -28.46 -7.07 4.82
#